data_AF-A0A258BS32-F1
#
_entry.id   AF-A0A258BS32-F1
#
_cell.length_a   1.000
_cell.length_b   1.000
_cell.length_c   1.000
_cell.angle_alpha   90.00
_cell.angle_beta   90.00
_cell.angle_gamma   90.00
#
_symmetry.space_group_name_H-M   'P 1'
#
loop_
_entity.id
_entity.type
_entity.pdbx_description
1 polymer ?
#
loop_
_entity_poly.entity_id
_entity_poly.type
_entity_poly.pdbx_seq_one_letter_code
_entity_poly.pdbx_strand_id
1 'polypeptide(L)'
;MKLNLSPSLIARAYADPLSWLNLAVDLLPLWAILQFGWGATPLVALYWLENLVIGLFAAARMAGAGITQLAKGEIAGAAAFFLVPFFCFHYGAFCWGHGIFIATFADQTLGLPSPQGLIGWALGTGPHMLWFLGAILAVNLVFFLVDFIARGEITRTKLDAEMTAPYGRIVTLHVAIIL
;
A
#
# COMPACT_ATOMS: atom_id res chain seq x y z
N MET A 1 5.54 18.69 -17.09
CA MET A 1 5.06 19.27 -15.83
C MET A 1 6.24 19.91 -15.13
N LYS A 2 6.33 21.24 -15.05
CA LYS A 2 7.42 21.91 -14.30
C LYS A 2 7.01 21.90 -12.82
N LEU A 3 7.75 21.19 -11.96
CA LEU A 3 7.56 21.27 -10.52
C LEU A 3 8.00 22.67 -10.05
N ASN A 4 7.03 23.56 -9.81
CA ASN A 4 7.28 24.84 -9.15
C ASN A 4 7.46 24.57 -7.64
N LEU A 5 8.66 24.13 -7.26
CA LEU A 5 9.07 23.98 -5.88
C LEU A 5 9.32 25.38 -5.29
N SER A 6 8.31 25.99 -4.69
CA SER A 6 8.53 27.23 -3.94
C SER A 6 9.19 26.90 -2.59
N PRO A 7 10.11 27.75 -2.08
CA PRO A 7 10.72 27.57 -0.77
C PRO A 7 9.69 27.42 0.36
N SER A 8 8.54 28.08 0.23
CA SER A 8 7.40 27.99 1.16
C SER A 8 6.69 26.64 1.13
N LEU A 9 6.64 25.95 -0.02
CA LEU A 9 6.01 24.64 -0.17
C LEU A 9 6.91 23.56 0.44
N ILE A 10 8.23 23.69 0.26
CA ILE A 10 9.24 22.86 0.93
C ILE A 10 9.19 23.04 2.45
N ALA A 11 9.17 24.29 2.93
CA ALA A 11 9.11 24.58 4.37
C ALA A 11 7.84 24.02 5.03
N ARG A 12 6.70 24.04 4.32
CA ARG A 12 5.45 23.43 4.80
C ARG A 12 5.50 21.92 4.85
N ALA A 13 6.11 21.26 3.86
CA ALA A 13 6.29 19.82 3.87
C ALA A 13 7.17 19.36 5.04
N TYR A 14 8.28 20.07 5.32
CA TYR A 14 9.13 19.79 6.49
C TYR A 14 8.48 20.15 7.83
N ALA A 15 7.46 21.01 7.84
CA ALA A 15 6.72 21.35 9.05
C ALA A 15 5.55 20.41 9.34
N ASP A 16 5.16 19.55 8.39
CA ASP A 16 4.02 18.64 8.55
C ASP A 16 4.42 17.41 9.38
N PRO A 17 3.84 17.20 10.58
CA PRO A 17 4.13 16.04 11.41
C PRO A 17 3.87 14.70 10.70
N LEU A 18 2.93 14.66 9.74
CA LEU A 18 2.65 13.45 8.97
C LEU A 18 3.79 13.06 8.02
N SER A 19 4.51 14.04 7.48
CA SER A 19 5.67 13.78 6.61
C SER A 19 6.82 13.12 7.39
N TRP A 20 7.05 13.58 8.63
CA TRP A 20 8.04 12.98 9.52
C TRP A 20 7.64 11.58 9.98
N LEU A 21 6.35 11.37 10.26
CA LEU A 21 5.82 10.05 10.60
C LEU A 21 6.03 9.06 9.45
N ASN A 22 5.72 9.46 8.21
CA ASN A 22 5.94 8.60 7.04
C ASN A 22 7.43 8.26 6.87
N LEU A 23 8.30 9.28 6.95
CA LEU A 23 9.75 9.07 6.85
C LEU A 23 10.26 8.10 7.91
N ALA A 24 9.77 8.20 9.16
CA ALA A 24 10.19 7.30 10.22
C ALA A 24 9.83 5.83 9.92
N VAL A 25 8.67 5.59 9.31
CA VAL A 25 8.21 4.25 8.89
C VAL A 25 9.04 3.73 7.73
N ASP A 26 9.36 4.58 6.75
CA ASP A 26 10.18 4.23 5.59
C ASP A 26 11.62 3.83 5.99
N LEU A 27 12.09 4.28 7.16
CA LEU A 27 13.38 3.91 7.73
C LEU A 27 13.35 2.61 8.56
N LEU A 28 12.17 2.07 8.88
CA LEU A 28 12.05 0.84 9.66
C LEU A 28 12.75 -0.36 8.99
N PRO A 29 12.64 -0.61 7.67
CA PRO A 29 13.37 -1.70 7.03
C PRO A 29 14.89 -1.58 7.18
N LEU A 30 15.44 -0.35 7.15
CA LEU A 30 16.87 -0.13 7.38
C LEU A 30 17.27 -0.45 8.81
N TRP A 31 16.44 -0.08 9.79
CA TRP A 31 16.65 -0.44 11.18
C TRP A 31 16.60 -1.98 11.37
N ALA A 32 15.70 -2.67 10.66
CA ALA A 32 15.62 -4.14 10.69
C ALA A 32 16.90 -4.82 10.19
N ILE A 33 17.54 -4.27 9.15
CA ILE A 33 18.84 -4.75 8.67
C ILE A 33 19.90 -4.61 9.77
N LEU A 34 19.99 -3.43 10.40
CA LEU A 34 21.03 -3.15 11.38
C LEU A 34 20.87 -3.94 12.68
N GLN A 35 19.64 -4.16 13.14
CA GLN A 35 19.37 -4.84 14.41
C GLN A 35 19.21 -6.35 14.28
N PHE A 36 18.54 -6.81 13.22
CA PHE A 36 18.16 -8.21 13.07
C PHE A 36 18.90 -8.92 11.94
N GLY A 37 19.76 -8.21 11.20
CA GLY A 37 20.52 -8.77 10.08
C GLY A 37 19.63 -9.21 8.91
N TRP A 38 18.48 -8.56 8.72
CA TRP A 38 17.57 -8.90 7.62
C TRP A 38 18.29 -8.87 6.27
N GLY A 39 18.18 -9.98 5.53
CA GLY A 39 18.63 -10.08 4.15
C GLY A 39 17.57 -9.60 3.15
N ALA A 40 17.78 -9.90 1.86
CA ALA A 40 16.88 -9.47 0.79
C ALA A 40 15.45 -10.04 0.93
N THR A 41 15.32 -11.33 1.25
CA THR A 41 14.02 -12.01 1.33
C THR A 41 13.02 -11.33 2.27
N PRO A 42 13.30 -11.10 3.56
CA PRO A 42 12.36 -10.42 4.45
C PRO A 42 12.08 -8.97 4.04
N LEU A 43 13.04 -8.25 3.46
CA LEU A 43 12.79 -6.89 2.99
C LEU A 43 11.79 -6.85 1.83
N VAL A 44 12.00 -7.71 0.83
CA VAL A 44 11.10 -7.80 -0.33
C VAL A 44 9.73 -8.33 0.09
N ALA A 45 9.68 -9.30 1.01
CA ALA A 45 8.43 -9.81 1.57
C ALA A 45 7.65 -8.74 2.36
N LEU A 46 8.32 -7.89 3.14
CA LEU A 46 7.68 -6.78 3.86
C LEU A 46 7.09 -5.76 2.88
N TYR A 47 7.84 -5.39 1.84
CA TYR A 47 7.38 -4.48 0.80
C TYR A 47 6.21 -5.07 0.00
N TRP A 48 6.20 -6.39 -0.22
CA TRP A 48 5.05 -7.08 -0.79
C TRP A 48 3.81 -7.01 0.12
N LEU A 49 3.96 -7.24 1.43
CA LEU A 49 2.87 -7.10 2.40
C LEU A 49 2.34 -5.66 2.45
N GLU A 50 3.22 -4.65 2.33
CA GLU A 50 2.81 -3.25 2.25
C GLU A 50 1.87 -2.99 1.06
N ASN A 51 2.10 -3.60 -0.09
CA ASN A 51 1.18 -3.45 -1.23
C ASN A 51 -0.23 -3.98 -0.91
N LEU A 52 -0.33 -5.06 -0.12
CA LEU A 52 -1.64 -5.53 0.35
C LEU A 52 -2.32 -4.49 1.25
N VAL A 53 -1.56 -3.85 2.15
CA VAL A 53 -2.07 -2.77 3.01
C VAL A 53 -2.54 -1.58 2.17
N ILE A 54 -1.75 -1.14 1.20
CA ILE A 54 -2.12 -0.03 0.31
C ILE A 54 -3.37 -0.38 -0.50
N GLY A 55 -3.46 -1.60 -1.03
CA GLY A 55 -4.66 -2.09 -1.72
C GLY A 55 -5.91 -2.06 -0.82
N LEU A 56 -5.77 -2.50 0.43
CA LEU A 56 -6.84 -2.43 1.43
C LEU A 56 -7.34 -1.00 1.62
N PHE A 57 -6.42 -0.04 1.82
CA PHE A 57 -6.81 1.36 2.01
C PHE A 57 -7.36 2.00 0.72
N ALA A 58 -6.85 1.67 -0.46
CA ALA A 58 -7.42 2.13 -1.73
C ALA A 58 -8.86 1.64 -1.91
N ALA A 59 -9.14 0.37 -1.61
CA ALA A 59 -10.49 -0.17 -1.62
C ALA A 59 -11.41 0.54 -0.61
N ALA A 60 -10.93 0.80 0.61
CA ALA A 60 -11.66 1.54 1.63
C ALA A 60 -11.93 2.99 1.20
N ARG A 61 -10.96 3.66 0.57
CA ARG A 61 -11.12 5.04 0.05
C ARG A 61 -12.13 5.08 -1.08
N MET A 62 -12.08 4.14 -2.03
CA MET A 62 -13.10 4.04 -3.08
C MET A 62 -14.51 3.81 -2.51
N ALA A 63 -14.65 2.89 -1.54
CA ALA A 63 -15.93 2.63 -0.90
C ALA A 63 -16.47 3.89 -0.18
N GLY A 64 -15.62 4.53 0.64
CA GLY A 64 -15.99 5.75 1.36
C GLY A 64 -16.36 6.91 0.42
N ALA A 65 -15.58 7.13 -0.64
CA ALA A 65 -15.85 8.17 -1.63
C ALA A 65 -17.15 7.90 -2.40
N GLY A 66 -17.38 6.67 -2.82
CA GLY A 66 -18.61 6.27 -3.52
C GLY A 66 -19.87 6.45 -2.66
N ILE A 67 -19.83 5.99 -1.41
CA ILE A 67 -20.92 6.20 -0.44
C ILE A 67 -21.17 7.69 -0.21
N THR A 68 -20.12 8.49 -0.08
CA THR A 68 -20.22 9.94 0.12
C THR A 68 -20.83 10.66 -1.08
N GLN A 69 -20.46 10.26 -2.31
CA GLN A 69 -21.05 10.78 -3.56
C GLN A 69 -22.54 10.44 -3.64
N LEU A 70 -22.92 9.18 -3.35
CA LEU A 70 -24.31 8.75 -3.34
C LEU A 70 -25.14 9.52 -2.30
N ALA A 71 -24.60 9.73 -1.10
CA ALA A 71 -25.26 10.50 -0.05
C ALA A 71 -25.52 11.97 -0.45
N LYS A 72 -24.73 12.51 -1.39
CA LYS A 72 -24.92 13.85 -1.97
C LYS A 72 -25.83 13.88 -3.20
N GLY A 73 -26.37 12.73 -3.62
CA GLY A 73 -27.21 12.59 -4.81
C GLY A 73 -26.43 12.40 -6.12
N GLU A 74 -25.12 12.18 -6.07
CA GLU A 74 -24.29 11.93 -7.25
C GLU A 74 -24.34 10.44 -7.65
N ILE A 75 -25.06 10.13 -8.73
CA ILE A 75 -25.21 8.74 -9.23
C ILE A 75 -23.88 8.07 -9.60
N ALA A 76 -22.85 8.88 -9.89
CA ALA A 76 -21.50 8.39 -10.20
C ALA A 76 -20.90 7.56 -9.05
N GLY A 77 -21.30 7.83 -7.81
CA GLY A 77 -20.87 7.06 -6.64
C GLY A 77 -21.31 5.59 -6.68
N ALA A 78 -22.36 5.24 -7.44
CA ALA A 78 -22.80 3.85 -7.61
C ALA A 78 -21.75 2.97 -8.28
N ALA A 79 -20.83 3.55 -9.05
CA ALA A 79 -19.72 2.82 -9.66
C ALA A 79 -18.86 2.10 -8.62
N ALA A 80 -18.79 2.58 -7.37
CA ALA A 80 -18.05 1.93 -6.29
C ALA A 80 -18.53 0.49 -6.02
N PHE A 81 -19.81 0.18 -6.20
CA PHE A 81 -20.34 -1.17 -6.00
C PHE A 81 -19.77 -2.20 -6.99
N PHE A 82 -19.35 -1.75 -8.17
CA PHE A 82 -18.66 -2.59 -9.14
C PHE A 82 -17.14 -2.48 -9.02
N LEU A 83 -16.63 -1.25 -8.93
CA LEU A 83 -15.19 -0.98 -8.94
C LEU A 83 -14.46 -1.55 -7.73
N VAL A 84 -15.05 -1.49 -6.53
CA VAL A 84 -14.40 -2.04 -5.32
C VAL A 84 -14.20 -3.56 -5.40
N PRO A 85 -15.23 -4.40 -5.66
CA PRO A 85 -15.02 -5.84 -5.77
C PRO A 85 -14.16 -6.20 -6.99
N PHE A 86 -14.32 -5.51 -8.12
CA PHE A 86 -13.44 -5.69 -9.29
C PHE A 86 -11.99 -5.42 -8.93
N PHE A 87 -11.69 -4.31 -8.25
CA PHE A 87 -10.36 -3.96 -7.79
C PHE A 87 -9.81 -5.02 -6.83
N CYS A 88 -10.56 -5.43 -5.81
CA CYS A 88 -10.12 -6.44 -4.86
C CYS A 88 -9.73 -7.75 -5.56
N PHE A 89 -10.54 -8.19 -6.55
CA PHE A 89 -10.24 -9.38 -7.33
C PHE A 89 -9.01 -9.18 -8.23
N HIS A 90 -8.98 -8.11 -9.02
CA HIS A 90 -7.97 -7.88 -10.03
C HIS A 90 -6.61 -7.51 -9.41
N TYR A 91 -6.58 -6.54 -8.51
CA TYR A 91 -5.39 -6.16 -7.75
C TYR A 91 -4.91 -7.31 -6.87
N GLY A 92 -5.84 -8.04 -6.22
CA GLY A 92 -5.52 -9.23 -5.45
C GLY A 92 -4.85 -10.33 -6.28
N ALA A 93 -5.32 -10.58 -7.51
CA ALA A 93 -4.69 -11.53 -8.42
C ALA A 93 -3.27 -11.11 -8.83
N PHE A 94 -3.04 -9.82 -9.08
CA PHE A 94 -1.69 -9.30 -9.34
C PHE A 94 -0.78 -9.44 -8.12
N CYS A 95 -1.24 -9.07 -6.93
CA CYS A 95 -0.47 -9.24 -5.69
C CYS A 95 -0.14 -10.71 -5.43
N TRP A 96 -1.07 -11.62 -5.68
CA TRP A 96 -0.85 -13.06 -5.52
C TRP A 96 0.19 -13.59 -6.51
N GLY A 97 0.06 -13.29 -7.81
CA GLY A 97 1.04 -13.68 -8.82
C GLY A 97 2.44 -13.12 -8.52
N HIS A 98 2.50 -11.86 -8.09
CA HIS A 98 3.76 -11.23 -7.69
C HIS A 98 4.39 -11.90 -6.47
N GLY A 99 3.60 -12.20 -5.45
CA GLY A 99 4.14 -12.82 -4.25
C GLY A 99 4.57 -14.27 -4.49
N ILE A 100 3.90 -15.01 -5.38
CA ILE A 100 4.40 -16.32 -5.86
C ILE A 100 5.80 -16.15 -6.45
N PHE A 101 5.99 -15.17 -7.33
CA PHE A 101 7.30 -14.92 -7.94
C PHE A 101 8.38 -14.65 -6.90
N ILE A 102 8.10 -13.80 -5.90
CA ILE A 102 9.03 -13.52 -4.80
C ILE A 102 9.31 -14.79 -3.98
N ALA A 103 8.28 -15.54 -3.62
CA ALA A 103 8.40 -16.74 -2.79
C ALA A 103 9.22 -17.83 -3.48
N THR A 104 8.94 -18.11 -4.75
CA THR A 104 9.70 -19.10 -5.54
C THR A 104 11.14 -18.66 -5.81
N PHE A 105 11.40 -17.35 -5.95
CA PHE A 105 12.77 -16.85 -6.09
C PHE A 105 13.57 -16.98 -4.78
N ALA A 106 12.91 -16.83 -3.63
CA ALA A 106 13.52 -17.02 -2.32
C ALA A 106 13.75 -18.51 -1.99
N ASP A 107 12.84 -19.39 -2.40
CA ASP A 107 12.94 -20.84 -2.23
C ASP A 107 12.19 -21.57 -3.37
N GLN A 108 12.95 -22.19 -4.25
CA GLN A 108 12.44 -22.87 -5.45
C GLN A 108 11.67 -24.17 -5.15
N THR A 109 11.68 -24.63 -3.90
CA THR A 109 10.92 -25.82 -3.48
C THR A 109 9.48 -25.50 -3.09
N LEU A 110 9.15 -24.20 -2.93
CA LEU A 110 7.77 -23.75 -2.77
C LEU A 110 6.98 -24.05 -4.05
N GLY A 111 5.92 -24.86 -3.89
CA GLY A 111 4.93 -25.09 -4.95
C GLY A 111 4.09 -23.84 -5.23
N LEU A 112 2.81 -24.02 -5.58
CA LEU A 112 1.87 -22.90 -5.75
C LEU A 112 1.15 -22.61 -4.41
N PRO A 113 1.60 -21.62 -3.61
CA PRO A 113 0.96 -21.30 -2.35
C PRO A 113 -0.44 -20.71 -2.56
N SER A 114 -1.37 -21.06 -1.67
CA SER A 114 -2.64 -20.34 -1.55
C SER A 114 -2.38 -18.88 -1.11
N PRO A 115 -3.32 -17.94 -1.35
CA PRO A 115 -3.16 -16.55 -0.89
C PRO A 115 -2.86 -16.44 0.61
N GLN A 116 -3.53 -17.26 1.43
CA GLN A 116 -3.30 -17.31 2.87
C GLN A 116 -1.93 -17.90 3.22
N GLY A 117 -1.53 -18.98 2.52
CA GLY A 117 -0.22 -19.58 2.69
C GLY A 117 0.92 -18.62 2.35
N LEU A 118 0.72 -17.80 1.32
CA LEU A 118 1.69 -16.79 0.89
C LEU A 118 1.86 -15.66 1.90
N ILE A 119 0.76 -15.18 2.50
CA ILE A 119 0.82 -14.24 3.62
C ILE A 119 1.55 -14.87 4.81
N GLY A 120 1.24 -16.13 5.14
CA GLY A 120 1.92 -16.87 6.20
C GLY A 120 3.42 -17.02 5.97
N TRP A 121 3.82 -17.35 4.74
CA TRP A 121 5.22 -17.38 4.32
C TRP A 121 5.88 -16.02 4.50
N ALA A 122 5.29 -14.95 3.97
CA ALA A 122 5.85 -13.60 4.03
C ALA A 122 6.09 -13.14 5.49
N LEU A 123 5.11 -13.37 6.37
CA LEU A 123 5.21 -13.07 7.79
C LEU A 123 6.27 -13.91 8.52
N GLY A 124 6.61 -15.09 7.99
CA GLY A 124 7.63 -15.98 8.53
C GLY A 124 9.05 -15.72 8.03
N THR A 125 9.24 -14.84 7.04
CA THR A 125 10.56 -14.61 6.41
C THR A 125 11.58 -13.89 7.30
N GLY A 126 11.14 -13.20 8.36
CA GLY A 126 12.03 -12.42 9.22
C GLY A 126 11.47 -12.22 10.64
N PRO A 127 12.34 -12.07 11.64
CA PRO A 127 11.92 -11.80 13.02
C PRO A 127 11.16 -10.48 13.12
N HIS A 128 10.12 -10.44 13.94
CA HIS A 128 9.30 -9.25 14.23
C HIS A 128 8.49 -8.68 13.05
N MET A 129 8.33 -9.41 11.94
CA MET A 129 7.55 -9.01 10.76
C MET A 129 6.19 -8.37 11.08
N LEU A 130 5.44 -8.93 12.04
CA LEU A 130 4.13 -8.40 12.44
C LEU A 130 4.20 -6.98 13.03
N TRP A 131 5.29 -6.62 13.71
CA TRP A 131 5.47 -5.28 14.26
C TRP A 131 5.71 -4.25 13.15
N PHE A 132 6.53 -4.60 12.15
CA PHE A 132 6.77 -3.77 10.97
C PHE A 132 5.49 -3.58 10.16
N LEU A 133 4.78 -4.68 9.87
CA LEU A 133 3.49 -4.62 9.19
C LEU A 133 2.46 -3.80 10.00
N GLY A 134 2.43 -3.96 11.31
CA GLY A 134 1.58 -3.20 12.21
C GLY A 134 1.87 -1.70 12.17
N ALA A 135 3.14 -1.30 12.12
CA ALA A 135 3.53 0.10 11.99
C ALA A 135 3.08 0.69 10.64
N ILE A 136 3.30 -0.03 9.54
CA ILE A 136 2.83 0.35 8.21
C ILE A 136 1.30 0.53 8.19
N LEU A 137 0.57 -0.44 8.75
CA LEU A 137 -0.89 -0.42 8.81
C LEU A 137 -1.39 0.75 9.67
N ALA A 138 -0.76 1.00 10.82
CA ALA A 138 -1.09 2.11 11.70
C ALA A 138 -0.91 3.47 11.01
N VAL A 139 0.19 3.65 10.28
CA VAL A 139 0.46 4.92 9.58
C VAL A 139 -0.48 5.13 8.41
N ASN A 140 -0.76 4.09 7.63
CA ASN A 140 -1.80 4.17 6.59
C ASN A 140 -3.18 4.47 7.18
N LEU A 141 -3.50 3.93 8.36
CA LEU A 141 -4.73 4.25 9.07
C LEU A 141 -4.77 5.72 9.51
N VAL A 142 -3.66 6.26 10.01
CA VAL A 142 -3.56 7.70 10.35
C VAL A 142 -3.80 8.56 9.12
N PHE A 143 -3.17 8.26 7.99
CA PHE A 143 -3.40 8.97 6.72
C PHE A 143 -4.86 8.84 6.26
N PHE A 144 -5.45 7.66 6.37
CA PHE A 144 -6.86 7.45 6.05
C PHE A 144 -7.79 8.30 6.95
N LEU A 145 -7.57 8.33 8.26
CA LEU A 145 -8.43 9.07 9.18
C LEU A 145 -8.23 10.59 9.09
N VAL A 146 -6.97 11.03 9.02
CA VAL A 146 -6.64 12.46 9.05
C VAL A 146 -6.86 13.09 7.68
N ASP A 147 -6.18 12.59 6.64
CA ASP A 147 -6.22 13.25 5.33
C ASP A 147 -7.49 12.87 4.58
N PHE A 148 -7.81 11.58 4.54
CA PHE A 148 -8.95 11.15 3.74
C PHE A 148 -10.30 11.53 4.37
N ILE A 149 -10.49 11.27 5.66
CA ILE A 149 -11.74 11.62 6.36
C ILE A 149 -11.72 13.07 6.85
N ALA A 150 -10.82 13.44 7.78
CA ALA A 150 -10.92 14.72 8.49
C ALA A 150 -10.63 15.95 7.61
N ARG A 151 -9.66 15.87 6.66
CA ARG A 151 -9.38 16.95 5.69
C ARG A 151 -10.30 16.92 4.47
N GLY A 152 -11.27 16.00 4.44
CA GLY A 152 -12.36 15.95 3.47
C GLY A 152 -11.96 15.50 2.07
N GLU A 153 -10.82 14.81 1.89
CA GLU A 153 -10.48 14.26 0.56
C GLU A 153 -11.52 13.24 0.09
N ILE A 154 -12.19 12.54 0.99
CA ILE A 154 -13.31 11.62 0.69
C ILE A 154 -14.37 12.23 -0.23
N THR A 155 -14.56 13.54 -0.17
CA THR A 155 -15.52 14.26 -1.02
C THR A 155 -14.98 14.66 -2.40
N ARG A 156 -13.66 14.63 -2.58
CA ARG A 156 -12.93 15.07 -3.79
C ARG A 156 -12.30 13.90 -4.54
N THR A 157 -12.21 12.72 -3.91
CA THR A 157 -11.62 11.52 -4.49
C THR A 157 -12.43 11.02 -5.69
N LYS A 158 -11.73 10.77 -6.79
CA LYS A 158 -12.28 10.10 -7.98
C LYS A 158 -11.97 8.62 -7.92
N LEU A 159 -12.97 7.78 -8.19
CA LEU A 159 -12.89 6.33 -8.01
C LEU A 159 -11.89 5.67 -8.97
N ASP A 160 -11.83 6.14 -10.22
CA ASP A 160 -10.91 5.67 -11.26
C ASP A 160 -9.44 5.98 -10.93
N ALA A 161 -9.18 7.19 -10.44
CA ALA A 161 -7.85 7.60 -9.99
C ALA A 161 -7.40 6.78 -8.77
N GLU A 162 -8.30 6.55 -7.81
CA GLU A 162 -8.00 5.77 -6.61
C GLU A 162 -7.73 4.29 -6.94
N MET A 163 -8.49 3.72 -7.89
CA MET A 163 -8.30 2.35 -8.36
C MET A 163 -6.91 2.14 -8.97
N THR A 164 -6.42 3.12 -9.74
CA THR A 164 -5.16 2.99 -10.49
C THR A 164 -3.91 3.36 -9.68
N ALA A 165 -4.05 4.16 -8.61
CA ALA A 165 -2.93 4.63 -7.81
C ALA A 165 -1.99 3.52 -7.29
N PRO A 166 -2.47 2.35 -6.80
CA PRO A 166 -1.60 1.30 -6.27
C PRO A 166 -0.77 0.56 -7.33
N TYR A 167 -1.16 0.61 -8.61
CA TYR A 167 -0.53 -0.19 -9.68
C TYR A 167 0.89 0.27 -9.99
N GLY A 168 1.20 1.56 -9.83
CA GLY A 168 2.54 2.10 -10.07
C GLY A 168 3.62 1.37 -9.27
N ARG A 169 3.34 1.06 -7.99
CA ARG A 169 4.29 0.37 -7.10
C ARG A 169 4.57 -1.07 -7.52
N ILE A 170 3.53 -1.81 -7.91
CA ILE A 170 3.66 -3.21 -8.33
C ILE A 170 4.47 -3.32 -9.63
N VAL A 171 4.24 -2.41 -10.59
CA VAL A 171 4.99 -2.42 -11.84
C VAL A 171 6.47 -2.09 -11.60
N THR A 172 6.75 -1.07 -10.78
CA THR A 172 8.14 -0.73 -10.41
C THR A 172 8.87 -1.92 -9.78
N LEU A 173 8.20 -2.67 -8.90
CA LEU A 173 8.74 -3.90 -8.30
C LEU A 173 9.05 -4.99 -9.31
N HIS A 174 8.09 -5.32 -10.18
CA HIS A 174 8.31 -6.40 -11.15
C HIS A 174 9.50 -6.07 -12.04
N VAL A 175 9.60 -4.83 -12.48
CA VAL A 175 10.75 -4.37 -13.27
C VAL A 175 12.04 -4.46 -12.44
N ALA A 176 12.04 -4.05 -11.17
CA ALA A 176 13.22 -4.08 -10.30
C ALA A 176 13.71 -5.49 -9.94
N ILE A 177 12.82 -6.50 -9.92
CA ILE A 177 13.22 -7.89 -9.61
C ILE A 177 13.60 -8.65 -10.90
N ILE A 178 13.07 -8.26 -12.06
CA ILE A 178 13.38 -8.92 -13.35
C ILE A 178 14.71 -8.42 -13.97
N LEU A 179 15.09 -7.16 -13.72
CA LEU A 179 16.34 -6.55 -14.19
C LEU A 179 17.53 -6.89 -13.27
#